data_AF-S8DN06-F1
#
_entry.id   AF-S8DN06-F1
#
_cell.length_a   1.000
_cell.length_b   1.000
_cell.length_c   1.000
_cell.angle_alpha   90.00
_cell.angle_beta   90.00
_cell.angle_gamma   90.00
#
_symmetry.space_group_name_H-M   'P 1'
#
loop_
_entity.id
_entity.type
_entity.pdbx_description
1 polymer ?
#
loop_
_entity_poly.entity_id
_entity_poly.type
_entity_poly.pdbx_seq_one_letter_code
_entity_poly.pdbx_strand_id
1 'polypeptide(L)'
;MGCFASTAKDAGGNRRVPANIGDVFVYVPGLRVPKPVDFPLSLDDYLSKGLVERLSGLRTRVIAMVAQEVPAITRTRRRSTTQHGGSTIGDLLHALEDYLPVLLGLVKDGYPLQHKVQFIWVNQEDAEEETAMYSAWYEVLSVLHLMAALSLLQANLLLLPRSSLDGNHPKVSEESRRSSVDVFLKAAGFLDCAVRCVLPHLPGEFRRNLPVDLSEGVLRALCLQALGQ
;
A
#
# COMPACT_ATOMS: atom_id res chain seq x y z
N MET A 1 35.56 13.59 -32.61
CA MET A 1 36.30 12.46 -33.19
C MET A 1 37.58 12.27 -32.41
N GLY A 2 37.83 11.07 -31.90
CA GLY A 2 39.03 10.75 -31.12
C GLY A 2 38.86 9.50 -30.28
N CYS A 3 38.58 8.35 -30.92
CA CYS A 3 38.63 7.05 -30.29
C CYS A 3 40.09 6.63 -30.10
N PHE A 4 40.53 6.41 -28.86
CA PHE A 4 41.75 5.66 -28.58
C PHE A 4 41.40 4.18 -28.47
N ALA A 5 41.87 3.41 -29.46
CA ALA A 5 41.88 1.97 -29.39
C ALA A 5 42.94 1.51 -28.39
N SER A 6 42.55 0.75 -27.38
CA SER A 6 43.46 0.00 -26.53
C SER A 6 43.20 -1.50 -26.72
N THR A 7 44.24 -2.16 -27.21
CA THR A 7 44.38 -3.58 -27.57
C THR A 7 43.95 -4.55 -26.46
N ALA A 8 43.26 -5.62 -26.85
CA ALA A 8 43.01 -6.78 -26.02
C ALA A 8 44.34 -7.50 -25.70
N LYS A 9 44.70 -7.53 -24.41
CA LYS A 9 45.60 -8.54 -23.86
C LYS A 9 44.77 -9.45 -22.97
N ASP A 10 44.49 -10.65 -23.48
CA ASP A 10 44.10 -11.79 -22.66
C ASP A 10 45.20 -12.06 -21.65
N ALA A 11 44.96 -11.64 -20.40
CA ALA A 11 45.65 -12.13 -19.23
C ALA A 11 44.56 -12.54 -18.25
N GLY A 12 44.54 -13.82 -17.90
CA GLY A 12 43.51 -14.48 -17.10
C GLY A 12 43.32 -13.83 -15.72
N GLY A 13 42.44 -12.82 -15.67
CA GLY A 13 41.93 -12.24 -14.45
C GLY A 13 40.60 -12.90 -14.13
N ASN A 14 40.51 -13.56 -12.96
CA ASN A 14 39.26 -13.98 -12.36
C ASN A 14 38.19 -12.89 -12.55
N ARG A 15 37.25 -13.10 -13.47
CA ARG A 15 36.00 -12.37 -13.49
C ARG A 15 35.36 -12.67 -12.14
N ARG A 16 35.59 -11.78 -11.17
CA ARG A 16 34.81 -11.74 -9.94
C ARG A 16 33.38 -11.50 -10.41
N VAL A 17 32.62 -12.60 -10.53
CA VAL A 17 31.17 -12.55 -10.57
C VAL A 17 30.77 -11.60 -9.43
N PRO A 18 29.96 -10.56 -9.67
CA PRO A 18 29.53 -9.69 -8.60
C PRO A 18 28.99 -10.59 -7.48
N ALA A 19 29.59 -10.46 -6.29
CA ALA A 19 29.14 -11.21 -5.13
C ALA A 19 27.63 -11.01 -5.02
N ASN A 20 26.89 -12.10 -4.83
CA ASN A 20 25.45 -12.09 -4.71
C ASN A 20 25.10 -11.00 -3.69
N ILE A 21 24.50 -9.89 -4.16
CA ILE A 21 24.02 -8.82 -3.29
C ILE A 21 23.09 -9.53 -2.31
N GLY A 22 23.36 -9.39 -1.01
CA GLY A 22 22.62 -10.09 0.04
C GLY A 22 21.12 -9.83 -0.04
N ASP A 23 20.36 -10.51 0.82
CA ASP A 23 18.90 -10.43 0.84
C ASP A 23 18.42 -8.96 0.78
N VAL A 24 17.57 -8.66 -0.20
CA VAL A 24 16.98 -7.32 -0.39
C VAL A 24 15.73 -7.28 0.47
N PHE A 25 15.74 -6.43 1.50
CA PHE A 25 14.57 -6.19 2.35
C PHE A 25 13.90 -4.89 1.93
N VAL A 26 12.60 -4.98 1.67
CA VAL A 26 11.77 -3.81 1.37
C VAL A 26 11.26 -3.25 2.69
N TYR A 27 11.38 -1.93 2.86
CA TYR A 27 10.71 -1.22 3.93
C TYR A 27 9.21 -1.15 3.63
N VAL A 28 8.40 -1.68 4.56
CA VAL A 28 6.94 -1.67 4.49
C VAL A 28 6.43 -0.93 5.73
N PRO A 29 5.66 0.17 5.58
CA PRO A 29 5.08 0.88 6.70
C PRO A 29 3.97 0.05 7.37
N GLY A 30 3.63 0.42 8.61
CA GLY A 30 2.53 -0.16 9.35
C GLY A 30 1.21 -0.18 8.58
N LEU A 31 0.50 -1.31 8.64
CA LEU A 31 -0.83 -1.43 8.08
C LEU A 31 -1.86 -0.77 8.98
N ARG A 32 -2.84 -0.11 8.37
CA ARG A 32 -4.04 0.36 9.04
C ARG A 32 -5.21 -0.57 8.72
N VAL A 33 -6.07 -0.81 9.71
CA VAL A 33 -7.25 -1.67 9.58
C VAL A 33 -8.52 -0.84 9.71
N PRO A 34 -9.43 -0.85 8.72
CA PRO A 34 -10.70 -0.15 8.83
C PRO A 34 -11.64 -0.89 9.79
N LYS A 35 -12.44 -0.14 10.55
CA LYS A 35 -13.54 -0.69 11.35
C LYS A 35 -14.88 -0.63 10.59
N PRO A 36 -15.88 -1.43 11.02
CA PRO A 36 -17.23 -1.35 10.50
C PRO A 36 -17.84 0.04 10.65
N VAL A 37 -18.66 0.43 9.68
CA VAL A 37 -19.37 1.71 9.66
C VAL A 37 -20.82 1.43 9.26
N ASP A 38 -21.75 2.04 9.97
CA ASP A 38 -23.18 1.99 9.65
C ASP A 38 -23.54 3.13 8.67
N PHE A 39 -23.39 2.84 7.38
CA PHE A 39 -23.74 3.80 6.33
C PHE A 39 -25.25 4.10 6.26
N PRO A 40 -26.17 3.11 6.36
CA PRO A 40 -27.61 3.39 6.40
C PRO A 40 -27.98 4.45 7.43
N LEU A 41 -27.46 4.34 8.66
CA LEU A 41 -27.73 5.31 9.71
C LEU A 41 -27.28 6.74 9.36
N SER A 42 -26.23 6.88 8.54
CA SER A 42 -25.59 8.17 8.25
C SER A 42 -26.02 8.77 6.90
N LEU A 43 -26.47 7.94 5.95
CA LEU A 43 -26.59 8.30 4.53
C LEU A 43 -27.96 8.00 3.90
N ASP A 44 -28.85 7.25 4.55
CA ASP A 44 -30.15 6.84 3.95
C ASP A 44 -31.03 8.03 3.53
N ASP A 45 -30.94 9.16 4.26
CA ASP A 45 -31.69 10.37 3.93
C ASP A 45 -31.11 11.15 2.74
N TYR A 46 -29.91 10.79 2.26
CA TYR A 46 -29.18 11.56 1.26
C TYR A 46 -28.89 10.78 -0.02
N LEU A 47 -28.82 9.45 0.05
CA LEU A 47 -28.47 8.57 -1.06
C LEU A 47 -29.54 7.51 -1.29
N SER A 48 -29.62 6.99 -2.52
CA SER A 48 -30.51 5.87 -2.79
C SER A 48 -30.03 4.62 -2.04
N LYS A 49 -30.99 3.79 -1.61
CA LYS A 49 -30.72 2.54 -0.90
C LYS A 49 -29.66 1.66 -1.59
N GLY A 50 -29.74 1.54 -2.91
CA GLY A 50 -28.77 0.76 -3.70
C GLY A 50 -27.34 1.31 -3.65
N LEU A 51 -27.15 2.63 -3.54
CA LEU A 51 -25.82 3.22 -3.38
C LEU A 51 -25.27 2.99 -1.96
N VAL A 52 -26.11 3.13 -0.94
CA VAL A 52 -25.75 2.85 0.45
C VAL A 52 -25.39 1.37 0.62
N GLU A 53 -26.19 0.46 0.07
CA GLU A 53 -25.92 -0.99 0.08
C GLU A 53 -24.60 -1.31 -0.65
N ARG A 54 -24.35 -0.70 -1.82
CA ARG A 54 -23.10 -0.89 -2.57
C ARG A 54 -21.87 -0.40 -1.79
N LEU A 55 -21.92 0.80 -1.22
CA LEU A 55 -20.84 1.36 -0.42
C LEU A 55 -20.56 0.49 0.81
N SER A 56 -21.61 0.04 1.49
CA SER A 56 -21.53 -0.86 2.65
C SER A 56 -20.90 -2.20 2.28
N GLY A 57 -21.33 -2.81 1.17
CA GLY A 57 -20.80 -4.08 0.68
C GLY A 57 -19.31 -4.00 0.32
N LEU A 58 -18.90 -2.93 -0.37
CA LEU A 58 -17.51 -2.71 -0.75
C LEU A 58 -16.61 -2.51 0.48
N ARG A 59 -17.01 -1.66 1.43
CA ARG A 59 -16.25 -1.46 2.68
C ARG A 59 -16.17 -2.77 3.48
N THR A 60 -17.27 -3.50 3.60
CA THR A 60 -17.32 -4.78 4.34
C THR A 60 -16.37 -5.82 3.72
N ARG A 61 -16.33 -5.90 2.38
CA ARG A 61 -15.37 -6.75 1.66
C ARG A 61 -13.92 -6.37 1.99
N VAL A 62 -13.59 -5.08 1.95
CA VAL A 62 -12.24 -4.60 2.32
C VAL A 62 -11.89 -4.97 3.76
N ILE A 63 -12.78 -4.72 4.73
CA ILE A 63 -12.55 -5.06 6.15
C ILE A 63 -12.28 -6.56 6.32
N ALA A 64 -13.10 -7.41 5.70
CA ALA A 64 -12.96 -8.86 5.79
C ALA A 64 -11.62 -9.37 5.23
N MET A 65 -11.17 -8.78 4.11
CA MET A 65 -9.90 -9.15 3.48
C MET A 65 -8.70 -8.63 4.28
N VAL A 66 -8.72 -7.38 4.76
CA VAL A 66 -7.65 -6.83 5.61
C VAL A 66 -7.50 -7.65 6.89
N ALA A 67 -8.60 -8.07 7.51
CA ALA A 67 -8.58 -8.90 8.72
C ALA A 67 -7.92 -10.27 8.52
N GLN A 68 -7.89 -10.80 7.29
CA GLN A 68 -7.21 -12.05 6.96
C GLN A 68 -5.72 -11.84 6.70
N GLU A 69 -5.35 -10.72 6.08
CA GLU A 69 -3.96 -10.40 5.71
C GLU A 69 -3.09 -9.99 6.91
N VAL A 70 -3.61 -9.16 7.83
CA VAL A 70 -2.83 -8.63 8.96
C VAL A 70 -2.25 -9.73 9.87
N PRO A 71 -3.00 -10.78 10.26
CA PRO A 71 -2.46 -11.90 11.03
C PRO A 71 -1.54 -12.82 10.22
N ALA A 72 -1.61 -12.81 8.89
CA ALA A 72 -0.70 -13.58 8.03
C ALA A 72 0.67 -12.88 7.95
N ILE A 73 0.68 -11.56 7.83
CA ILE A 73 1.89 -10.72 7.71
C ILE A 73 2.72 -10.71 9.00
N THR A 74 2.07 -10.69 10.15
CA THR A 74 2.75 -10.78 11.46
C THR A 74 3.35 -12.17 11.72
N ARG A 75 2.80 -13.24 11.11
CA ARG A 75 3.29 -14.63 11.26
C ARG A 75 4.34 -15.02 10.22
N THR A 76 4.36 -14.41 9.03
CA THR A 76 5.33 -14.71 7.96
C THR A 76 6.76 -14.28 8.27
N ARG A 77 7.02 -13.51 9.34
CA ARG A 77 8.38 -13.32 9.86
C ARG A 77 9.03 -14.65 10.33
N ARG A 78 8.29 -15.77 10.40
CA ARG A 78 8.79 -17.07 10.90
C ARG A 78 8.65 -18.31 10.00
N ARG A 79 7.98 -18.30 8.82
CA ARG A 79 7.86 -19.54 8.00
C ARG A 79 7.84 -19.30 6.48
N SER A 80 8.48 -20.24 5.79
CA SER A 80 8.57 -20.39 4.34
C SER A 80 7.23 -20.23 3.63
N THR A 81 7.24 -19.38 2.60
CA THR A 81 6.19 -19.10 1.62
C THR A 81 5.48 -20.35 1.10
N THR A 82 4.20 -20.51 1.45
CA THR A 82 3.25 -21.18 0.56
C THR A 82 2.92 -20.21 -0.60
N GLN A 83 2.75 -20.75 -1.81
CA GLN A 83 2.68 -20.03 -3.09
C GLN A 83 1.52 -19.00 -3.24
N HIS A 84 0.70 -18.76 -2.21
CA HIS A 84 -0.60 -18.09 -2.34
C HIS A 84 -0.67 -16.63 -1.84
N GLY A 85 0.34 -16.14 -1.10
CA GLY A 85 0.28 -14.79 -0.50
C GLY A 85 0.30 -13.61 -1.49
N GLY A 86 0.74 -13.84 -2.74
CA GLY A 86 0.67 -12.81 -3.79
C GLY A 86 -0.74 -12.62 -4.37
N SER A 87 -1.55 -13.68 -4.36
CA SER A 87 -2.92 -13.64 -4.88
C SER A 87 -3.82 -12.84 -3.95
N THR A 88 -3.71 -13.06 -2.65
CA THR A 88 -4.62 -12.44 -1.66
C THR A 88 -4.41 -10.94 -1.51
N ILE A 89 -3.14 -10.47 -1.54
CA ILE A 89 -2.82 -9.03 -1.58
C ILE A 89 -3.33 -8.39 -2.87
N GLY A 90 -3.17 -9.06 -4.01
CA GLY A 90 -3.70 -8.59 -5.30
C GLY A 90 -5.22 -8.43 -5.27
N ASP A 91 -5.93 -9.42 -4.73
CA ASP A 91 -7.39 -9.38 -4.58
C ASP A 91 -7.83 -8.23 -3.67
N LEU A 92 -7.08 -7.95 -2.59
CA LEU A 92 -7.36 -6.84 -1.67
C LEU A 92 -7.11 -5.49 -2.33
N LEU A 93 -6.01 -5.33 -3.08
CA LEU A 93 -5.75 -4.11 -3.87
C LEU A 93 -6.89 -3.86 -4.86
N HIS A 94 -7.38 -4.91 -5.53
CA HIS A 94 -8.50 -4.78 -6.45
C HIS A 94 -9.81 -4.39 -5.73
N ALA A 95 -10.08 -4.95 -4.55
CA ALA A 95 -11.24 -4.53 -3.74
C ALA A 95 -11.17 -3.05 -3.31
N LEU A 96 -9.96 -2.53 -3.04
CA LEU A 96 -9.73 -1.11 -2.75
C LEU A 96 -9.93 -0.25 -4.01
N GLU A 97 -9.48 -0.71 -5.19
CA GLU A 97 -9.72 -0.06 -6.48
C GLU A 97 -11.23 0.00 -6.84
N ASP A 98 -12.01 -1.02 -6.48
CA ASP A 98 -13.47 -1.01 -6.63
C ASP A 98 -14.16 -0.04 -5.66
N TYR A 99 -13.62 0.09 -4.44
CA TYR A 99 -14.17 0.93 -3.37
C TYR A 99 -13.95 2.42 -3.62
N LEU A 100 -12.74 2.79 -4.06
CA LEU A 100 -12.29 4.17 -4.16
C LEU A 100 -13.20 5.07 -5.01
N PRO A 101 -13.69 4.67 -6.20
CA PRO A 101 -14.58 5.51 -7.01
C PRO A 101 -15.92 5.80 -6.35
N VAL A 102 -16.46 4.82 -5.59
CA VAL A 102 -17.73 5.00 -4.87
C VAL A 102 -17.53 5.95 -3.68
N LEU A 103 -16.41 5.79 -2.97
CA LEU A 103 -16.02 6.68 -1.88
C LEU A 103 -15.77 8.12 -2.35
N LEU A 104 -15.11 8.29 -3.50
CA LEU A 104 -14.89 9.59 -4.12
C LEU A 104 -16.21 10.30 -4.48
N GLY A 105 -17.29 9.53 -4.71
CA GLY A 105 -18.63 10.06 -4.86
C GLY A 105 -19.14 10.84 -3.64
N LEU A 106 -18.66 10.54 -2.42
CA LEU A 106 -19.03 11.26 -1.20
C LEU A 106 -18.36 12.63 -1.06
N VAL A 107 -17.24 12.85 -1.76
CA VAL A 107 -16.46 14.11 -1.72
C VAL A 107 -16.64 14.94 -2.99
N LYS A 108 -17.35 14.43 -3.99
CA LYS A 108 -17.58 15.11 -5.25
C LYS A 108 -18.44 16.37 -5.05
N ASP A 109 -18.05 17.45 -5.72
CA ASP A 109 -18.81 18.71 -5.79
C ASP A 109 -19.11 19.37 -4.43
N GLY A 110 -18.34 19.06 -3.39
CA GLY A 110 -18.47 19.67 -2.07
C GLY A 110 -19.80 19.36 -1.36
N TYR A 111 -20.44 18.25 -1.73
CA TYR A 111 -21.69 17.82 -1.08
C TYR A 111 -21.49 17.68 0.44
N PRO A 112 -22.51 17.97 1.27
CA PRO A 112 -22.42 17.84 2.73
C PRO A 112 -22.08 16.41 3.20
N LEU A 113 -22.14 15.41 2.30
CA LEU A 113 -21.81 14.01 2.56
C LEU A 113 -20.38 13.80 3.06
N GLN A 114 -19.46 14.68 2.67
CA GLN A 114 -18.05 14.56 3.06
C GLN A 114 -17.83 14.56 4.59
N HIS A 115 -18.80 15.04 5.38
CA HIS A 115 -18.76 15.08 6.85
C HIS A 115 -19.86 14.28 7.53
N LYS A 116 -20.64 13.47 6.80
CA LYS A 116 -21.80 12.73 7.37
C LYS A 116 -21.41 11.43 8.07
N VAL A 117 -20.30 10.83 7.67
CA VAL A 117 -19.89 9.52 8.13
C VAL A 117 -18.63 9.64 8.97
N GLN A 118 -18.64 9.02 10.15
CA GLN A 118 -17.43 8.83 10.94
C GLN A 118 -16.70 7.59 10.45
N PHE A 119 -15.46 7.77 10.03
CA PHE A 119 -14.58 6.69 9.61
C PHE A 119 -13.57 6.39 10.69
N ILE A 120 -13.43 5.11 11.03
CA ILE A 120 -12.56 4.64 12.12
C ILE A 120 -11.53 3.67 11.54
N TRP A 121 -10.26 3.91 11.88
CA TRP A 121 -9.11 3.10 11.49
C TRP A 121 -8.21 2.85 12.69
N VAL A 122 -7.56 1.69 12.70
CA VAL A 122 -6.61 1.28 13.75
C VAL A 122 -5.24 1.04 13.14
N ASN A 123 -4.22 1.70 13.66
CA ASN A 123 -2.82 1.41 13.33
C ASN A 123 -2.41 0.08 13.98
N GLN A 124 -1.76 -0.81 13.23
CA GLN A 124 -1.29 -2.09 13.77
C GLN A 124 0.09 -2.01 14.45
N GLU A 125 0.87 -0.96 14.17
CA GLU A 125 2.17 -0.74 14.82
C GLU A 125 2.02 -0.07 16.18
N ASP A 126 0.98 0.76 16.34
CA ASP A 126 0.57 1.36 17.60
C ASP A 126 -0.90 1.03 17.87
N ALA A 127 -1.13 -0.05 18.61
CA ALA A 127 -2.47 -0.57 18.85
C ALA A 127 -3.35 0.36 19.72
N GLU A 128 -2.75 1.35 20.39
CA GLU A 128 -3.51 2.37 21.15
C GLU A 128 -3.99 3.53 20.25
N GLU A 129 -3.49 3.65 19.01
CA GLU A 129 -3.89 4.67 18.04
C GLU A 129 -5.09 4.21 17.18
N GLU A 130 -6.26 4.07 17.81
CA GLU A 130 -7.53 4.16 17.07
C GLU A 130 -7.82 5.62 16.72
N THR A 131 -8.14 5.89 15.46
CA THR A 131 -8.43 7.24 14.96
C THR A 131 -9.74 7.29 14.22
N ALA A 132 -10.61 8.19 14.66
CA ALA A 132 -11.97 8.36 14.17
C ALA A 132 -12.18 9.79 13.67
N MET A 133 -12.65 9.96 12.44
CA MET A 133 -12.93 11.29 11.87
C MET A 133 -14.21 11.33 11.03
N TYR A 134 -14.99 12.40 11.17
CA TYR A 134 -16.13 12.73 10.30
C TYR A 134 -15.64 13.36 8.98
N SER A 135 -14.94 12.57 8.17
CA SER A 135 -14.34 13.05 6.92
C SER A 135 -14.17 11.93 5.91
N ALA A 136 -14.87 12.03 4.78
CA ALA A 136 -14.67 11.13 3.64
C ALA A 136 -13.28 11.33 3.00
N TRP A 137 -12.70 12.53 3.07
CA TRP A 137 -11.30 12.74 2.65
C TRP A 137 -10.31 11.99 3.54
N TYR A 138 -10.59 11.86 4.84
CA TYR A 138 -9.77 11.04 5.74
C TYR A 138 -9.87 9.54 5.39
N GLU A 139 -11.05 9.07 5.00
CA GLU A 139 -11.21 7.71 4.49
C GLU A 139 -10.42 7.49 3.20
N VAL A 140 -10.51 8.43 2.22
CA VAL A 140 -9.73 8.36 0.97
C VAL A 140 -8.24 8.32 1.27
N LEU A 141 -7.77 9.17 2.19
CA LEU A 141 -6.37 9.20 2.63
C LEU A 141 -5.92 7.85 3.20
N SER A 142 -6.73 7.27 4.08
CA SER A 142 -6.44 5.99 4.73
C SER A 142 -6.44 4.83 3.73
N VAL A 143 -7.35 4.84 2.74
CA VAL A 143 -7.37 3.87 1.64
C VAL A 143 -6.11 3.98 0.79
N LEU A 144 -5.71 5.18 0.36
CA LEU A 144 -4.49 5.37 -0.43
C LEU A 144 -3.24 4.94 0.33
N HIS A 145 -3.15 5.25 1.63
CA HIS A 145 -2.07 4.77 2.48
C HIS A 145 -2.02 3.24 2.55
N LEU A 146 -3.17 2.58 2.77
CA LEU A 146 -3.24 1.12 2.78
C LEU A 146 -2.84 0.51 1.43
N MET A 147 -3.30 1.08 0.31
CA MET A 147 -2.91 0.63 -1.04
C MET A 147 -1.40 0.74 -1.26
N ALA A 148 -0.77 1.82 -0.79
CA ALA A 148 0.68 1.98 -0.85
C ALA A 148 1.42 0.93 0.01
N ALA A 149 0.98 0.73 1.25
CA ALA A 149 1.58 -0.25 2.17
C ALA A 149 1.46 -1.68 1.65
N LEU A 150 0.30 -2.06 1.10
CA LEU A 150 0.08 -3.37 0.47
C LEU A 150 0.93 -3.55 -0.80
N SER A 151 1.11 -2.49 -1.59
CA SER A 151 2.00 -2.53 -2.76
C SER A 151 3.46 -2.76 -2.32
N LEU A 152 3.94 -2.04 -1.31
CA LEU A 152 5.28 -2.26 -0.76
C LEU A 152 5.44 -3.68 -0.21
N LEU A 153 4.42 -4.21 0.46
CA LEU A 153 4.41 -5.60 0.92
C LEU A 153 4.48 -6.60 -0.25
N GLN A 154 3.73 -6.36 -1.33
CA GLN A 154 3.77 -7.18 -2.53
C GLN A 154 5.16 -7.16 -3.18
N ALA A 155 5.79 -5.99 -3.29
CA ALA A 155 7.16 -5.86 -3.78
C ALA A 155 8.15 -6.64 -2.90
N ASN A 156 7.99 -6.57 -1.57
CA ASN A 156 8.80 -7.37 -0.64
C ASN A 156 8.69 -8.86 -0.96
N LEU A 157 7.47 -9.39 -1.12
CA LEU A 157 7.25 -10.81 -1.43
C LEU A 157 7.83 -11.24 -2.78
N LEU A 158 7.84 -10.35 -3.78
CA LEU A 158 8.48 -10.60 -5.08
C LEU A 158 10.00 -10.70 -4.95
N LEU A 159 10.59 -9.92 -4.04
CA LEU A 159 12.04 -9.85 -3.82
C LEU A 159 12.57 -10.86 -2.79
N LEU A 160 11.70 -11.65 -2.16
CA LEU A 160 12.14 -12.74 -1.29
C LEU A 160 12.76 -13.88 -2.12
N PRO A 161 13.97 -14.35 -1.77
CA PRO A 161 14.60 -15.48 -2.44
C PRO A 161 13.76 -16.77 -2.30
N ARG A 162 13.49 -17.46 -3.41
CA ARG A 162 12.80 -18.76 -3.39
C ARG A 162 13.82 -19.89 -3.37
N SER A 163 13.64 -20.86 -2.49
CA SER A 163 14.47 -22.07 -2.44
C SER A 163 14.28 -22.89 -3.73
N SER A 164 15.33 -22.99 -4.55
CA SER A 164 15.31 -23.89 -5.71
C SER A 164 15.47 -25.34 -5.25
N LEU A 165 14.69 -26.26 -5.82
CA LEU A 165 14.80 -27.70 -5.58
C LEU A 165 16.19 -28.26 -5.98
N ASP A 166 16.92 -27.58 -6.86
CA ASP A 166 18.17 -28.05 -7.48
C ASP A 166 19.46 -27.70 -6.72
N GLY A 167 19.41 -27.41 -5.42
CA GLY A 167 20.61 -27.17 -4.61
C GLY A 167 21.41 -25.90 -4.95
N ASN A 168 20.90 -25.07 -5.89
CA ASN A 168 21.41 -23.73 -6.12
C ASN A 168 21.00 -22.79 -4.98
N HIS A 169 21.84 -21.79 -4.70
CA HIS A 169 21.50 -20.74 -3.75
C HIS A 169 20.18 -20.06 -4.15
N PRO A 170 19.29 -19.77 -3.18
CA PRO A 170 18.02 -19.11 -3.48
C PRO A 170 18.30 -17.75 -4.12
N LYS A 171 17.70 -17.51 -5.29
CA LYS A 171 17.87 -16.28 -6.07
C LYS A 171 16.51 -15.74 -6.49
N VAL A 172 16.38 -14.42 -6.45
CA VAL A 172 15.24 -13.70 -7.03
C VAL A 172 15.35 -13.73 -8.54
N SER A 173 14.25 -13.98 -9.25
CA SER A 173 14.24 -13.96 -10.72
C SER A 173 14.34 -12.52 -11.25
N GLU A 174 14.92 -12.34 -12.43
CA GLU A 174 14.97 -11.03 -13.11
C GLU A 174 13.58 -10.47 -13.41
N GLU A 175 12.60 -11.35 -13.66
CA GLU A 175 11.21 -10.97 -13.84
C GLU A 175 10.62 -10.39 -12.55
N SER A 176 10.83 -11.05 -11.40
CA SER A 176 10.34 -10.53 -10.11
C SER A 176 11.00 -9.21 -9.73
N ARG A 177 12.29 -9.01 -10.06
CA ARG A 177 12.97 -7.72 -9.90
C ARG A 177 12.37 -6.63 -10.78
N ARG A 178 12.03 -6.94 -12.03
CA ARG A 178 11.40 -5.97 -12.92
C ARG A 178 9.99 -5.63 -12.44
N SER A 179 9.19 -6.63 -12.10
CA SER A 179 7.83 -6.42 -11.59
C SER A 179 7.81 -5.65 -10.27
N SER A 180 8.79 -5.81 -9.39
CA SER A 180 8.84 -5.03 -8.14
C SER A 180 9.02 -3.54 -8.39
N VAL A 181 9.74 -3.13 -9.45
CA VAL A 181 9.90 -1.72 -9.82
C VAL A 181 8.54 -1.09 -10.16
N ASP A 182 7.72 -1.77 -10.95
CA ASP A 182 6.37 -1.28 -11.28
C ASP A 182 5.49 -1.13 -10.04
N VAL A 183 5.63 -2.06 -9.09
CA VAL A 183 4.90 -2.03 -7.82
C VAL A 183 5.38 -0.89 -6.91
N PHE A 184 6.69 -0.60 -6.87
CA PHE A 184 7.23 0.56 -6.15
C PHE A 184 6.74 1.89 -6.72
N LEU A 185 6.73 2.02 -8.05
CA LEU A 185 6.18 3.20 -8.72
C LEU A 185 4.69 3.38 -8.43
N LYS A 186 3.92 2.28 -8.39
CA LYS A 186 2.50 2.30 -8.02
C LYS A 186 2.32 2.77 -6.56
N ALA A 187 3.13 2.26 -5.62
CA ALA A 187 3.09 2.68 -4.22
C ALA A 187 3.41 4.17 -4.05
N ALA A 188 4.46 4.66 -4.71
CA ALA A 188 4.82 6.07 -4.72
C ALA A 188 3.70 6.94 -5.30
N GLY A 189 3.05 6.49 -6.39
CA GLY A 189 1.91 7.17 -6.99
C GLY A 189 0.72 7.34 -6.04
N PHE A 190 0.40 6.32 -5.24
CA PHE A 190 -0.65 6.44 -4.22
C PHE A 190 -0.30 7.47 -3.14
N LEU A 191 0.95 7.49 -2.69
CA LEU A 191 1.42 8.43 -1.65
C LEU A 191 1.52 9.86 -2.19
N ASP A 192 1.99 10.07 -3.41
CA ASP A 192 1.99 11.39 -4.05
C ASP A 192 0.56 11.91 -4.25
N CYS A 193 -0.37 11.04 -4.68
CA CYS A 193 -1.78 11.38 -4.78
C CYS A 193 -2.39 11.75 -3.42
N ALA A 194 -2.08 11.00 -2.36
CA ALA A 194 -2.51 11.34 -1.00
C ALA A 194 -2.04 12.75 -0.58
N VAL A 195 -0.77 13.08 -0.83
CA VAL A 195 -0.21 14.38 -0.46
C VAL A 195 -0.77 15.52 -1.32
N ARG A 196 -0.86 15.34 -2.63
CA ARG A 196 -1.17 16.44 -3.58
C ARG A 196 -2.65 16.59 -3.86
N CYS A 197 -3.40 15.51 -3.82
CA CYS A 197 -4.81 15.47 -4.24
C CYS A 197 -5.79 15.23 -3.09
N VAL A 198 -5.33 14.86 -1.88
CA VAL A 198 -6.22 14.58 -0.74
C VAL A 198 -5.98 15.53 0.43
N LEU A 199 -4.73 15.64 0.92
CA LEU A 199 -4.42 16.52 2.06
C LEU A 199 -4.90 17.97 1.91
N PRO A 200 -4.83 18.62 0.72
CA PRO A 200 -5.32 19.98 0.56
C PRO A 200 -6.82 20.15 0.83
N HIS A 201 -7.61 19.08 0.69
CA HIS A 201 -9.04 19.08 0.95
C HIS A 201 -9.40 18.83 2.42
N LEU A 202 -8.44 18.46 3.27
CA LEU A 202 -8.65 18.34 4.70
C LEU A 202 -8.53 19.72 5.38
N PRO A 203 -9.57 20.19 6.07
CA PRO A 203 -9.49 21.41 6.90
C PRO A 203 -8.32 21.35 7.89
N GLY A 204 -7.78 22.52 8.25
CA GLY A 204 -6.61 22.61 9.12
C GLY A 204 -6.76 21.90 10.47
N GLU A 205 -7.98 21.88 11.03
CA GLU A 205 -8.29 21.16 12.26
C GLU A 205 -8.14 19.64 12.08
N PHE A 206 -8.71 19.06 11.01
CA PHE A 206 -8.55 17.65 10.71
C PHE A 206 -7.10 17.28 10.42
N ARG A 207 -6.35 18.13 9.70
CA ARG A 207 -4.93 17.89 9.42
C ARG A 207 -4.06 17.83 10.68
N ARG A 208 -4.38 18.61 11.70
CA ARG A 208 -3.66 18.59 12.99
C ARG A 208 -3.96 17.35 13.83
N ASN A 209 -5.13 16.76 13.61
CA ASN A 209 -5.60 15.57 14.32
C ASN A 209 -5.26 14.27 13.57
N LEU A 210 -4.57 14.34 12.43
CA LEU A 210 -4.13 13.15 11.71
C LEU A 210 -3.15 12.36 12.57
N PRO A 211 -3.24 11.01 12.57
CA PRO A 211 -2.23 10.17 13.18
C PRO A 211 -0.88 10.36 12.49
N VAL A 212 0.21 10.03 13.19
CA VAL A 212 1.58 10.35 12.77
C VAL A 212 1.91 9.75 11.40
N ASP A 213 1.47 8.52 11.15
CA ASP A 213 1.65 7.78 9.90
C ASP A 213 0.96 8.43 8.69
N LEU A 214 -0.08 9.23 8.92
CA LEU A 214 -0.79 10.00 7.90
C LEU A 214 -0.39 11.48 7.84
N SER A 215 0.62 11.89 8.62
CA SER A 215 1.15 13.25 8.54
C SER A 215 1.80 13.51 7.18
N GLU A 216 1.69 14.75 6.69
CA GLU A 216 2.24 15.12 5.37
C GLU A 216 3.73 14.78 5.21
N GLY A 217 4.51 15.04 6.27
CA GLY A 217 5.94 14.74 6.27
C GLY A 217 6.23 13.25 6.13
N VAL A 218 5.48 12.40 6.85
CA VAL A 218 5.64 10.94 6.77
C VAL A 218 5.20 10.43 5.41
N LEU A 219 4.06 10.87 4.87
CA LEU A 219 3.61 10.45 3.54
C LEU A 219 4.60 10.83 2.42
N ARG A 220 5.19 12.03 2.48
CA ARG A 220 6.26 12.44 1.56
C ARG A 220 7.51 11.59 1.72
N ALA A 221 7.91 11.30 2.96
CA ALA A 221 9.07 10.44 3.24
C ALA A 221 8.84 9.02 2.71
N LEU A 222 7.64 8.44 2.93
CA LEU A 222 7.25 7.14 2.39
C LEU A 222 7.24 7.13 0.86
N CYS A 223 6.79 8.22 0.23
CA CYS A 223 6.82 8.35 -1.23
C CYS A 223 8.26 8.30 -1.77
N LEU A 224 9.16 9.07 -1.16
CA LEU A 224 10.59 9.04 -1.50
C LEU A 224 11.22 7.67 -1.20
N GLN A 225 10.83 7.04 -0.10
CA GLN A 225 11.27 5.70 0.28
C GLN A 225 10.80 4.65 -0.72
N ALA A 226 9.59 4.78 -1.29
CA ALA A 226 9.10 3.90 -2.35
C ALA A 226 9.87 4.12 -3.65
N LEU A 227 10.20 5.38 -4.01
CA LEU A 227 10.98 5.70 -5.21
C LEU A 227 12.47 5.30 -5.09
N GLY A 228 13.01 5.27 -3.88
CA GLY A 228 14.41 4.93 -3.64
C GLY A 228 14.69 3.42 -3.56
N GLN A 229 13.66 2.60 -3.36
CA GLN A 229 13.74 1.14 -3.33
C GLN A 229 13.72 0.54 -4.74
#